data_AF-A0A7S1S279-F1
#
_entry.id   AF-A0A7S1S279-F1
#
_cell.length_a   1.000
_cell.length_b   1.000
_cell.length_c   1.000
_cell.angle_alpha   90.00
_cell.angle_beta   90.00
_cell.angle_gamma   90.00
#
_symmetry.space_group_name_H-M   'P 1'
#
loop_
_entity.id
_entity.type
_entity.pdbx_description
1 polymer ?
#
loop_
_entity_poly.entity_id
_entity_poly.type
_entity_poly.pdbx_seq_one_letter_code
_entity_poly.pdbx_strand_id
1 'polypeptide(L)'
;SGAELLVSLREPETRTRILAEAHEFFKHSPDNASMGQFMRIFLPWSNIFPWTPGYEPVPSEESIEAVAKKSGKTPLEAAYDFLLEGGTLWKPQFGLYTGDLDPTYKLLQHPHVIPGFADGGAHGTIIQDATAATHSLTHWVRDRCRGPTLPIEQLVRKQTSDVAELFGLGDRGVLAPGKKADINVIDLDKLKVLPPYLVND
;
A
#
# COMPACT_ATOMS: atom_id res chain seq x y z
N SER A 1 17.38 21.27 -5.31
CA SER A 1 17.08 20.33 -4.21
C SER A 1 15.58 20.00 -4.19
N GLY A 2 15.13 18.99 -3.42
CA GLY A 2 13.69 18.72 -3.28
C GLY A 2 12.89 19.89 -2.69
N ALA A 3 13.51 20.70 -1.82
CA ALA A 3 12.89 21.88 -1.24
C ALA A 3 12.63 22.99 -2.27
N GLU A 4 13.60 23.26 -3.15
CA GLU A 4 13.43 24.24 -4.25
C GLU A 4 12.35 23.81 -5.24
N LEU A 5 12.25 22.50 -5.51
CA LEU A 5 11.18 21.95 -6.34
C LEU A 5 9.81 22.18 -5.70
N LEU A 6 9.65 21.89 -4.40
CA LEU A 6 8.38 22.11 -3.69
C LEU A 6 7.96 23.59 -3.68
N VAL A 7 8.92 24.51 -3.55
CA VAL A 7 8.64 25.96 -3.68
C VAL A 7 8.09 26.27 -5.07
N SER A 8 8.80 25.84 -6.13
CA SER A 8 8.38 26.07 -7.51
C SER A 8 7.01 25.47 -7.84
N LEU A 9 6.71 24.27 -7.33
CA LEU A 9 5.41 23.63 -7.54
C LEU A 9 4.27 24.33 -6.77
N ARG A 10 4.55 25.11 -5.73
CA ARG A 10 3.55 25.91 -5.03
C ARG A 10 3.24 27.24 -5.74
N GLU A 11 4.07 27.67 -6.68
CA GLU A 11 3.84 28.91 -7.43
C GLU A 11 2.52 28.81 -8.24
N PRO A 12 1.60 29.79 -8.14
CA PRO A 12 0.30 29.72 -8.79
C PRO A 12 0.36 29.50 -10.30
N GLU A 13 1.32 30.12 -10.98
CA GLU A 13 1.53 29.97 -12.43
C GLU A 13 1.98 28.55 -12.77
N THR A 14 2.92 28.00 -12.01
CA THR A 14 3.41 26.62 -12.17
C THR A 14 2.29 25.61 -11.94
N ARG A 15 1.53 25.76 -10.86
CA ARG A 15 0.37 24.91 -10.56
C ARG A 15 -0.65 24.95 -11.70
N THR A 16 -1.02 26.15 -12.15
CA THR A 16 -2.01 26.33 -13.22
C THR A 16 -1.56 25.65 -14.51
N ARG A 17 -0.29 25.82 -14.90
CA ARG A 17 0.27 25.19 -16.09
C ARG A 17 0.27 23.65 -15.98
N ILE A 18 0.76 23.10 -14.88
CA ILE A 18 0.79 21.65 -14.67
C ILE A 18 -0.62 21.04 -14.71
N LEU A 19 -1.59 21.67 -14.05
CA LEU A 19 -2.97 21.19 -14.04
C LEU A 19 -3.61 21.25 -15.43
N ALA A 20 -3.34 22.30 -16.21
CA ALA A 20 -3.84 22.39 -17.58
C ALA A 20 -3.23 21.31 -18.48
N GLU A 21 -1.91 21.11 -18.44
CA GLU A 21 -1.23 20.07 -19.21
C GLU A 21 -1.71 18.66 -18.82
N ALA A 22 -1.81 18.39 -17.52
CA ALA A 22 -2.31 17.10 -17.03
C ALA A 22 -3.79 16.89 -17.37
N HIS A 23 -4.65 17.92 -17.29
CA HIS A 23 -6.04 17.82 -17.70
C HIS A 23 -6.16 17.39 -19.16
N GLU A 24 -5.39 18.02 -20.06
CA GLU A 24 -5.37 17.67 -21.48
C GLU A 24 -4.87 16.24 -21.71
N PHE A 25 -3.83 15.82 -20.97
CA PHE A 25 -3.33 14.44 -21.00
C PHE A 25 -4.38 13.40 -20.58
N PHE A 26 -5.07 13.62 -19.45
CA PHE A 26 -6.08 12.70 -18.95
C PHE A 26 -7.34 12.69 -19.82
N LYS A 27 -7.71 13.82 -20.44
CA LYS A 27 -8.86 13.96 -21.34
C LYS A 27 -8.65 13.28 -22.70
N HIS A 28 -7.44 13.37 -23.26
CA HIS A 28 -7.10 12.84 -24.58
C HIS A 28 -6.25 11.56 -24.51
N SER A 29 -6.44 10.75 -23.46
CA SER A 29 -5.69 9.50 -23.24
C SER A 29 -5.52 8.74 -24.57
N PRO A 30 -4.28 8.54 -25.07
CA PRO A 30 -4.05 8.02 -26.42
C PRO A 30 -4.74 6.68 -26.66
N ASP A 31 -5.37 6.53 -27.83
CA ASP A 31 -6.00 5.28 -28.32
C ASP A 31 -5.02 4.11 -28.53
N ASN A 32 -3.76 4.26 -28.13
CA ASN A 32 -2.79 3.17 -28.19
C ASN A 32 -2.95 2.25 -26.96
N ALA A 33 -2.94 0.95 -27.19
CA ALA A 33 -3.22 -0.05 -26.17
C ALA A 33 -2.22 -0.02 -24.99
N SER A 34 -0.96 0.37 -25.23
CA SER A 34 0.08 0.45 -24.20
C SER A 34 -0.13 1.62 -23.24
N MET A 35 -0.52 2.78 -23.74
CA MET A 35 -0.87 3.94 -22.92
C MET A 35 -2.18 3.71 -22.18
N GLY A 36 -3.18 3.08 -22.82
CA GLY A 36 -4.39 2.64 -22.13
C GLY A 36 -4.09 1.71 -20.95
N GLN A 37 -3.17 0.75 -21.10
CA GLN A 37 -2.71 -0.10 -20.00
C GLN A 37 -1.98 0.68 -18.91
N PHE A 38 -1.10 1.60 -19.29
CA PHE A 38 -0.39 2.48 -18.36
C PHE A 38 -1.36 3.35 -17.55
N MET A 39 -2.37 3.92 -18.19
CA MET A 39 -3.38 4.75 -17.54
C MET A 39 -4.25 3.96 -16.55
N ARG A 40 -4.48 2.67 -16.78
CA ARG A 40 -5.16 1.79 -15.79
C ARG A 40 -4.35 1.59 -14.52
N ILE A 41 -3.04 1.84 -14.53
CA ILE A 41 -2.22 1.85 -13.31
C ILE A 41 -2.58 3.06 -12.45
N PHE A 42 -2.87 4.22 -13.06
CA PHE A 42 -3.11 5.49 -12.36
C PHE A 42 -4.58 5.93 -12.32
N LEU A 43 -5.51 5.12 -12.83
CA LEU A 43 -6.96 5.41 -12.84
C LEU A 43 -7.76 4.15 -12.50
N PRO A 44 -9.03 4.29 -12.05
CA PRO A 44 -9.78 5.55 -11.82
C PRO A 44 -9.42 6.24 -10.49
N TRP A 45 -9.72 7.54 -10.38
CA TRP A 45 -9.54 8.34 -9.16
C TRP A 45 -10.35 7.83 -7.95
N SER A 46 -11.47 7.16 -8.20
CA SER A 46 -12.27 6.46 -7.19
C SER A 46 -11.55 5.26 -6.56
N ASN A 47 -10.42 4.84 -7.13
CA ASN A 47 -9.58 3.75 -6.61
C ASN A 47 -8.13 4.21 -6.32
N ILE A 48 -7.94 5.50 -6.05
CA ILE A 48 -6.68 6.07 -5.57
C ILE A 48 -6.98 6.74 -4.24
N PHE A 49 -6.09 6.55 -3.28
CA PHE A 49 -6.27 6.95 -1.89
C PHE A 49 -5.01 7.62 -1.36
N PRO A 50 -5.12 8.56 -0.41
CA PRO A 50 -4.03 8.81 0.53
C PRO A 50 -3.56 7.49 1.16
N TRP A 51 -2.25 7.27 1.20
CA TRP A 51 -1.68 6.10 1.85
C TRP A 51 -1.99 6.13 3.35
N THR A 52 -2.38 4.96 3.89
CA THR A 52 -2.55 4.74 5.32
C THR A 52 -1.86 3.42 5.70
N PRO A 53 -1.42 3.24 6.97
CA PRO A 53 -0.75 2.01 7.38
C PRO A 53 -1.67 0.77 7.31
N GLY A 54 -2.99 0.97 7.26
CA GLY A 54 -3.98 -0.10 7.21
C GLY A 54 -4.31 -0.61 5.82
N TYR A 55 -3.97 0.11 4.74
CA TYR A 55 -4.27 -0.30 3.35
C TYR A 55 -5.76 -0.68 3.09
N GLU A 56 -6.69 -0.21 3.94
CA GLU A 56 -8.13 -0.53 3.88
C GLU A 56 -9.00 0.75 3.94
N PRO A 57 -8.76 1.74 3.05
CA PRO A 57 -9.49 3.01 3.05
C PRO A 57 -10.97 2.81 2.70
N VAL A 58 -11.83 3.71 3.18
CA VAL A 58 -13.27 3.76 2.88
C VAL A 58 -13.47 4.44 1.51
N PRO A 59 -13.87 3.72 0.45
CA PRO A 59 -13.80 4.27 -0.90
C PRO A 59 -14.67 5.50 -1.14
N SER A 60 -15.85 5.53 -0.52
CA SER A 60 -16.81 6.63 -0.61
C SER A 60 -16.37 7.92 0.10
N GLU A 61 -15.34 7.84 0.94
CA GLU A 61 -14.93 8.94 1.80
C GLU A 61 -13.49 9.39 1.60
N GLU A 62 -12.60 8.44 1.33
CA GLU A 62 -11.15 8.61 1.35
C GLU A 62 -10.51 8.47 -0.04
N SER A 63 -11.27 8.07 -1.07
CA SER A 63 -10.75 8.15 -2.44
C SER A 63 -10.45 9.59 -2.84
N ILE A 64 -9.49 9.80 -3.73
CA ILE A 64 -9.19 11.13 -4.26
C ILE A 64 -10.42 11.76 -4.91
N GLU A 65 -11.27 10.96 -5.57
CA GLU A 65 -12.56 11.45 -6.08
C GLU A 65 -13.50 11.92 -4.96
N ALA A 66 -13.62 11.17 -3.87
CA ALA A 66 -14.44 11.55 -2.72
C ALA A 66 -13.89 12.81 -2.01
N VAL A 67 -12.56 12.90 -1.82
CA VAL A 67 -11.88 14.05 -1.23
C VAL A 67 -12.07 15.30 -2.10
N ALA A 68 -11.93 15.16 -3.41
CA ALA A 68 -12.13 16.24 -4.36
C ALA A 68 -13.57 16.78 -4.31
N LYS A 69 -14.57 15.88 -4.31
CA LYS A 69 -15.98 16.23 -4.19
C LYS A 69 -16.28 16.99 -2.91
N LYS A 70 -15.75 16.54 -1.76
CA LYS A 70 -15.91 17.22 -0.45
C LYS A 70 -15.29 18.63 -0.45
N SER A 71 -14.21 18.82 -1.20
CA SER A 71 -13.42 20.05 -1.23
C SER A 71 -13.82 21.02 -2.36
N GLY A 72 -14.80 20.67 -3.20
CA GLY A 72 -15.18 21.47 -4.37
C GLY A 72 -14.08 21.57 -5.43
N LYS A 73 -13.17 20.58 -5.48
CA LYS A 73 -12.04 20.53 -6.42
C LYS A 73 -12.23 19.41 -7.44
N THR A 74 -11.44 19.43 -8.50
CA THR A 74 -11.28 18.26 -9.37
C THR A 74 -10.39 17.20 -8.71
N PRO A 75 -10.49 15.90 -9.08
CA PRO A 75 -9.59 14.86 -8.56
C PRO A 75 -8.11 15.16 -8.77
N LEU A 76 -7.77 15.73 -9.92
CA LEU A 76 -6.40 16.11 -10.25
C LEU A 76 -5.86 17.21 -9.30
N GLU A 77 -6.68 18.23 -9.01
CA GLU A 77 -6.32 19.26 -8.03
C GLU A 77 -6.16 18.70 -6.62
N ALA A 78 -7.08 17.83 -6.19
CA ALA A 78 -7.01 17.21 -4.88
C ALA A 78 -5.75 16.32 -4.73
N ALA A 79 -5.43 15.52 -5.75
CA ALA A 79 -4.19 14.73 -5.78
C ALA A 79 -2.95 15.62 -5.77
N TYR A 80 -2.94 16.68 -6.57
CA TYR A 80 -1.81 17.62 -6.65
C TYR A 80 -1.54 18.28 -5.31
N ASP A 81 -2.58 18.85 -4.68
CA ASP A 81 -2.45 19.52 -3.39
C ASP A 81 -2.00 18.55 -2.29
N PHE A 82 -2.52 17.31 -2.28
CA PHE A 82 -2.09 16.28 -1.34
C PHE A 82 -0.61 15.87 -1.50
N LEU A 83 -0.14 15.73 -2.74
CA LEU A 83 1.27 15.45 -3.04
C LEU A 83 2.18 16.63 -2.66
N LEU A 84 1.73 17.88 -2.82
CA LEU A 84 2.47 19.09 -2.42
C LEU A 84 2.68 19.21 -0.90
N GLU A 85 1.79 18.60 -0.11
CA GLU A 85 1.90 18.49 1.33
C GLU A 85 2.86 17.36 1.77
N GLY A 86 3.45 16.64 0.81
CA GLY A 86 4.33 15.49 1.08
C GLY A 86 3.57 14.19 1.25
N GLY A 87 2.28 14.15 0.87
CA GLY A 87 1.47 12.94 0.90
C GLY A 87 1.95 11.88 -0.09
N THR A 88 1.62 10.61 0.20
CA THR A 88 1.83 9.49 -0.73
C THR A 88 0.48 8.96 -1.18
N LEU A 89 0.29 8.84 -2.49
CA LEU A 89 -0.89 8.19 -3.05
C LEU A 89 -0.66 6.68 -3.13
N TRP A 90 -1.70 5.93 -2.80
CA TRP A 90 -1.74 4.48 -2.90
C TRP A 90 -2.94 4.05 -3.75
N LYS A 91 -2.77 2.97 -4.50
CA LYS A 91 -3.82 2.33 -5.26
C LYS A 91 -3.70 0.81 -5.09
N PRO A 92 -4.79 0.12 -4.72
CA PRO A 92 -4.78 -1.34 -4.68
C PRO A 92 -4.57 -1.90 -6.09
N GLN A 93 -3.71 -2.92 -6.20
CA GLN A 93 -3.45 -3.61 -7.44
C GLN A 93 -4.58 -4.62 -7.75
N PHE A 94 -4.74 -4.93 -9.04
CA PHE A 94 -5.85 -5.71 -9.56
C PHE A 94 -5.97 -7.10 -8.88
N GLY A 95 -7.20 -7.56 -8.66
CA GLY A 95 -7.49 -8.97 -8.38
C GLY A 95 -8.37 -9.21 -7.15
N LEU A 96 -7.98 -8.69 -5.98
CA LEU A 96 -8.62 -9.05 -4.70
C LEU A 96 -9.27 -7.90 -3.95
N TYR A 97 -8.99 -6.65 -4.33
CA TYR A 97 -9.59 -5.49 -3.67
C TYR A 97 -11.01 -5.24 -4.17
N THR A 98 -11.97 -5.34 -3.27
CA THR A 98 -13.41 -5.10 -3.55
C THR A 98 -13.95 -3.88 -2.81
N GLY A 99 -13.07 -3.01 -2.29
CA GLY A 99 -13.42 -1.85 -1.44
C GLY A 99 -13.10 -2.04 0.05
N ASP A 100 -12.67 -3.23 0.42
CA ASP A 100 -12.11 -3.62 1.72
C ASP A 100 -11.12 -4.79 1.53
N LEU A 101 -10.56 -5.28 2.64
CA LEU A 101 -9.66 -6.41 2.67
C LEU A 101 -10.35 -7.69 3.17
N ASP A 102 -11.68 -7.79 3.18
CA ASP A 102 -12.39 -9.02 3.57
C ASP A 102 -12.01 -10.24 2.71
N PRO A 103 -11.82 -10.11 1.38
CA PRO A 103 -11.29 -11.21 0.57
C PRO A 103 -9.92 -11.69 1.07
N THR A 104 -9.03 -10.77 1.43
CA THR A 104 -7.71 -11.07 1.99
C THR A 104 -7.83 -11.74 3.36
N TYR A 105 -8.71 -11.25 4.23
CA TYR A 105 -9.01 -11.88 5.53
C TYR A 105 -9.46 -13.34 5.38
N LYS A 106 -10.34 -13.62 4.41
CA LYS A 106 -10.80 -15.00 4.11
C LYS A 106 -9.66 -15.87 3.60
N LEU A 107 -8.82 -15.35 2.70
CA LEU A 107 -7.66 -16.07 2.18
C LEU A 107 -6.65 -16.39 3.29
N LEU A 108 -6.37 -15.44 4.18
CA LEU A 108 -5.46 -15.62 5.32
C LEU A 108 -5.94 -16.63 6.37
N GLN A 109 -7.17 -17.11 6.28
CA GLN A 109 -7.65 -18.22 7.12
C GLN A 109 -7.48 -19.58 6.45
N HIS A 110 -7.26 -19.60 5.14
CA HIS A 110 -7.10 -20.85 4.42
C HIS A 110 -5.80 -21.55 4.85
N PRO A 111 -5.84 -22.87 5.14
CA PRO A 111 -4.67 -23.61 5.63
C PRO A 111 -3.53 -23.64 4.61
N HIS A 112 -3.85 -23.57 3.31
CA HIS A 112 -2.86 -23.63 2.22
C HIS A 112 -2.48 -22.27 1.65
N VAL A 113 -2.88 -21.16 2.28
CA VAL A 113 -2.44 -19.81 1.88
C VAL A 113 -1.34 -19.37 2.83
N ILE A 114 -0.18 -19.03 2.27
CA ILE A 114 0.96 -18.51 3.00
C ILE A 114 1.24 -17.09 2.48
N PRO A 115 1.26 -16.06 3.35
CA PRO A 115 1.70 -14.73 2.97
C PRO A 115 3.16 -14.80 2.54
N GLY A 116 3.48 -14.35 1.34
CA GLY A 116 4.83 -14.44 0.80
C GLY A 116 5.05 -13.46 -0.35
N PHE A 117 6.29 -13.37 -0.83
CA PHE A 117 6.72 -12.49 -1.91
C PHE A 117 6.42 -11.01 -1.64
N ALA A 118 7.09 -10.47 -0.63
CA ALA A 118 7.10 -9.02 -0.39
C ALA A 118 7.61 -8.21 -1.61
N ASP A 119 8.29 -8.88 -2.55
CA ASP A 119 8.91 -8.35 -3.78
C ASP A 119 9.70 -7.03 -3.59
N GLY A 120 10.12 -6.82 -2.33
CA GLY A 120 10.72 -5.59 -1.87
C GLY A 120 12.10 -5.47 -2.47
N GLY A 121 12.26 -4.53 -3.41
CA GLY A 121 13.54 -4.23 -4.06
C GLY A 121 13.65 -4.67 -5.52
N ALA A 122 12.75 -5.51 -6.04
CA ALA A 122 12.78 -5.90 -7.46
C ALA A 122 12.17 -4.83 -8.39
N HIS A 123 11.20 -4.08 -7.87
CA HIS A 123 10.44 -3.08 -8.64
C HIS A 123 10.69 -1.62 -8.19
N GLY A 124 11.72 -1.38 -7.36
CA GLY A 124 12.25 -0.06 -6.99
C GLY A 124 11.25 0.88 -6.33
N THR A 125 10.47 1.59 -7.15
CA THR A 125 9.48 2.60 -6.74
C THR A 125 8.03 2.17 -6.98
N ILE A 126 7.82 0.97 -7.52
CA ILE A 126 6.52 0.40 -7.88
C ILE A 126 6.40 -0.94 -7.17
N ILE A 127 5.25 -1.29 -6.58
CA ILE A 127 4.96 -2.62 -6.00
C ILE A 127 6.03 -3.05 -4.97
N GLN A 128 5.93 -2.53 -3.74
CA GLN A 128 6.81 -2.92 -2.65
C GLN A 128 5.99 -3.31 -1.42
N ASP A 129 5.89 -4.62 -1.17
CA ASP A 129 5.22 -5.19 -0.01
C ASP A 129 6.23 -5.55 1.09
N ALA A 130 7.38 -4.84 1.17
CA ALA A 130 8.41 -5.10 2.19
C ALA A 130 7.89 -4.97 3.62
N THR A 131 6.81 -4.20 3.81
CA THR A 131 6.15 -4.03 5.10
C THR A 131 5.16 -5.15 5.40
N ALA A 132 4.92 -6.12 4.51
CA ALA A 132 3.87 -7.14 4.66
C ALA A 132 3.95 -7.92 5.97
N ALA A 133 5.15 -8.27 6.44
CA ALA A 133 5.34 -8.96 7.71
C ALA A 133 4.85 -8.11 8.90
N THR A 134 5.27 -6.85 8.93
CA THR A 134 4.88 -5.85 9.94
C THR A 134 3.42 -5.47 9.84
N HIS A 135 2.91 -5.25 8.62
CA HIS A 135 1.51 -4.98 8.34
C HIS A 135 0.64 -6.14 8.83
N SER A 136 1.10 -7.39 8.69
CA SER A 136 0.33 -8.54 9.16
C SER A 136 0.14 -8.56 10.68
N LEU A 137 1.17 -8.18 11.45
CA LEU A 137 1.06 -8.10 12.91
C LEU A 137 0.35 -6.83 13.38
N THR A 138 0.48 -5.72 12.65
CA THR A 138 -0.19 -4.47 13.01
C THR A 138 -1.66 -4.50 12.60
N HIS A 139 -1.96 -4.61 11.31
CA HIS A 139 -3.33 -4.58 10.79
C HIS A 139 -4.13 -5.83 11.19
N TRP A 140 -3.69 -7.04 10.81
CA TRP A 140 -4.54 -8.23 10.99
C TRP A 140 -4.71 -8.66 12.44
N VAL A 141 -3.77 -8.35 13.33
CA VAL A 141 -3.86 -8.75 14.75
C VAL A 141 -4.39 -7.61 15.63
N ARG A 142 -4.00 -6.35 15.37
CA ARG A 142 -4.17 -5.25 16.33
C ARG A 142 -5.06 -4.09 15.84
N ASP A 143 -4.86 -3.60 14.62
CA ASP A 143 -5.35 -2.27 14.19
C ASP A 143 -6.54 -2.29 13.22
N ARG A 144 -6.96 -3.46 12.70
CA ARG A 144 -8.05 -3.52 11.74
C ARG A 144 -9.36 -3.03 12.36
N CYS A 145 -9.94 -1.98 11.77
CA CYS A 145 -11.22 -1.40 12.20
C CYS A 145 -12.42 -1.86 11.38
N ARG A 146 -12.21 -2.30 10.13
CA ARG A 146 -13.27 -2.70 9.19
C ARG A 146 -13.34 -4.22 9.09
N GLY A 147 -13.92 -4.85 10.11
CA GLY A 147 -14.10 -6.30 10.15
C GLY A 147 -13.22 -6.97 11.22
N PRO A 148 -13.21 -8.32 11.24
CA PRO A 148 -12.51 -9.10 12.27
C PRO A 148 -10.99 -9.09 12.12
N THR A 149 -10.30 -9.27 13.25
CA THR A 149 -8.86 -9.56 13.35
C THR A 149 -8.59 -11.06 13.39
N LEU A 150 -7.31 -11.44 13.34
CA LEU A 150 -6.80 -12.80 13.41
C LEU A 150 -5.97 -13.01 14.68
N PRO A 151 -5.95 -14.24 15.25
CA PRO A 151 -5.07 -14.58 16.36
C PRO A 151 -3.59 -14.40 15.99
N ILE A 152 -2.79 -13.89 16.92
CA ILE A 152 -1.36 -13.66 16.69
C ILE A 152 -0.62 -14.96 16.35
N GLU A 153 -0.97 -16.06 17.00
CA GLU A 153 -0.36 -17.37 16.81
C GLU A 153 -0.57 -17.87 15.38
N GLN A 154 -1.73 -17.58 14.78
CA GLN A 154 -2.01 -17.93 13.40
C GLN A 154 -1.11 -17.17 12.43
N LEU A 155 -0.91 -15.85 12.64
CA LEU A 155 -0.07 -15.02 11.78
C LEU A 155 1.41 -15.37 11.96
N VAL A 156 1.86 -15.58 13.20
CA VAL A 156 3.23 -16.03 13.50
C VAL A 156 3.48 -17.38 12.82
N ARG A 157 2.57 -18.34 12.94
CA ARG A 157 2.69 -19.66 12.27
C ARG A 157 2.82 -19.51 10.75
N LYS A 158 1.95 -18.69 10.15
CA LYS A 158 1.96 -18.40 8.71
C LYS A 158 3.23 -17.73 8.21
N GLN A 159 3.95 -16.99 9.07
CA GLN A 159 5.20 -16.32 8.75
C GLN A 159 6.45 -17.13 9.15
N THR A 160 6.29 -18.25 9.85
CA THR A 160 7.40 -19.04 10.41
C THR A 160 7.30 -20.51 9.99
N SER A 161 6.60 -21.36 10.74
CA SER A 161 6.58 -22.79 10.51
C SER A 161 5.96 -23.18 9.18
N ASP A 162 4.88 -22.51 8.75
CA ASP A 162 4.21 -22.83 7.47
C ASP A 162 5.16 -22.55 6.29
N VAL A 163 5.92 -21.44 6.36
CA VAL A 163 6.94 -21.10 5.37
C VAL A 163 8.09 -22.10 5.41
N ALA A 164 8.59 -22.43 6.61
CA ALA A 164 9.68 -23.38 6.77
C ALA A 164 9.30 -24.77 6.23
N GLU A 165 8.09 -25.23 6.48
CA GLU A 165 7.56 -26.48 5.94
C GLU A 165 7.47 -26.44 4.40
N LEU A 166 6.91 -25.37 3.83
CA LEU A 166 6.79 -25.19 2.39
C LEU A 166 8.15 -25.29 1.67
N PHE A 167 9.20 -24.72 2.25
CA PHE A 167 10.55 -24.70 1.66
C PHE A 167 11.47 -25.83 2.15
N GLY A 168 10.99 -26.77 2.97
CA GLY A 168 11.78 -27.90 3.47
C GLY A 168 12.86 -27.52 4.50
N LEU A 169 12.70 -26.39 5.19
CA LEU A 169 13.62 -25.87 6.21
C LEU A 169 13.33 -26.50 7.59
N GLY A 170 13.55 -27.81 7.71
CA GLY A 170 13.19 -28.59 8.90
C GLY A 170 13.86 -28.14 10.21
N ASP A 171 15.00 -27.46 10.15
CA ASP A 171 15.75 -26.95 11.30
C ASP A 171 15.36 -25.51 11.71
N ARG A 172 14.33 -24.91 11.07
CA ARG A 172 13.86 -23.53 11.31
C ARG A 172 12.35 -23.47 11.58
N GLY A 173 11.83 -22.25 11.74
CA GLY A 173 10.40 -21.93 11.80
C GLY A 173 9.69 -22.24 13.12
N VAL A 174 10.35 -22.87 14.10
CA VAL A 174 9.78 -23.21 15.41
C VAL A 174 10.82 -22.97 16.50
N LEU A 175 10.40 -22.40 17.63
CA LEU A 175 11.24 -22.28 18.83
C LEU A 175 11.25 -23.59 19.59
N ALA A 176 12.28 -24.41 19.36
CA ALA A 176 12.47 -25.69 20.03
C ALA A 176 13.97 -26.03 20.19
N PRO A 177 14.37 -26.78 21.23
CA PRO A 177 15.75 -27.27 21.36
C PRO A 177 16.20 -28.02 20.10
N GLY A 178 17.45 -27.78 19.68
CA GLY A 178 18.04 -28.41 18.49
C GLY A 178 17.76 -27.71 17.16
N LYS A 179 16.85 -26.71 17.13
CA LYS A 179 16.62 -25.86 15.94
C LYS A 179 17.54 -24.63 15.92
N LYS A 180 17.62 -23.97 14.75
CA LYS A 180 18.35 -22.70 14.61
C LYS A 180 17.66 -21.59 15.42
N ALA A 181 18.47 -20.72 16.01
CA ALA A 181 18.01 -19.61 16.84
C ALA A 181 17.63 -18.36 16.02
N ASP A 182 16.73 -18.51 15.04
CA ASP A 182 16.16 -17.38 14.30
C ASP A 182 14.99 -16.81 15.10
N ILE A 183 15.23 -15.73 15.87
CA ILE A 183 14.28 -15.22 16.86
C ILE A 183 14.05 -13.73 16.63
N ASN A 184 12.78 -13.33 16.56
CA ASN A 184 12.36 -11.95 16.62
C ASN A 184 11.72 -11.66 17.99
N VAL A 185 12.16 -10.58 18.65
CA VAL A 185 11.52 -10.04 19.86
C VAL A 185 10.82 -8.74 19.46
N ILE A 186 9.50 -8.70 19.61
CA ILE A 186 8.66 -7.63 19.09
C ILE A 186 7.85 -7.01 20.23
N ASP A 187 8.00 -5.70 20.43
CA ASP A 187 7.07 -4.91 21.24
C ASP A 187 5.83 -4.63 20.37
N LEU A 188 4.81 -5.48 20.52
CA LEU A 188 3.63 -5.43 19.66
C LEU A 188 2.88 -4.11 19.82
N ASP A 189 2.87 -3.48 20.99
CA ASP A 189 2.14 -2.21 21.19
C ASP A 189 2.81 -1.04 20.47
N LYS A 190 4.14 -1.10 20.30
CA LYS A 190 4.91 -0.04 19.63
C LYS A 190 5.17 -0.30 18.15
N LEU A 191 4.87 -1.49 17.64
CA LEU A 191 5.12 -1.85 16.24
C LEU A 191 4.29 -0.98 15.28
N LYS A 192 4.91 -0.38 14.26
CA LYS A 192 4.24 0.51 13.31
C LYS A 192 4.73 0.27 11.89
N VAL A 193 3.81 0.37 10.93
CA VAL A 193 4.15 0.59 9.51
C VAL A 193 4.28 2.10 9.30
N LEU A 194 5.44 2.56 8.85
CA LEU A 194 5.69 3.97 8.59
C LEU A 194 5.31 4.34 7.15
N PRO A 195 4.98 5.60 6.88
CA PRO A 195 4.80 6.09 5.52
C PRO A 195 6.03 5.78 4.66
N PRO A 196 5.84 5.38 3.40
CA PRO A 196 6.95 5.22 2.49
C PRO A 196 7.59 6.59 2.21
N TYR A 197 8.90 6.59 2.03
CA TYR A 197 9.66 7.78 1.64
C TYR A 197 10.81 7.35 0.75
N LEU A 198 11.23 8.24 -0.15
CA LEU A 198 12.36 8.00 -1.03
C LEU A 198 13.66 8.21 -0.25
N VAL A 199 14.52 7.19 -0.24
CA VAL A 199 15.90 7.27 0.25
C VAL A 199 16.81 7.39 -0.97
N ASN A 200 17.73 8.36 -0.94
CA ASN A 200 18.82 8.46 -1.91
C ASN A 200 20.10 8.02 -1.19
N ASP A 201 20.37 6.72 -1.18
CA ASP A 201 21.59 6.10 -0.64
C ASP A 201 22.62 5.75 -1.72
#